data_AF-A0A151KYV4-F1
#
_entry.id   AF-A0A151KYV4-F1
#
_cell.length_a   1.000
_cell.length_b   1.000
_cell.length_c   1.000
_cell.angle_alpha   90.00
_cell.angle_beta   90.00
_cell.angle_gamma   90.00
#
_symmetry.space_group_name_H-M   'P 1'
#
loop_
_entity.id
_entity.type
_entity.pdbx_description
1 polymer ?
#
loop_
_entity_poly.entity_id
_entity_poly.type
_entity_poly.pdbx_seq_one_letter_code
_entity_poly.pdbx_strand_id
1 'polypeptide(L)'
;MLKKGLIFAAVAFALSGCNSTQTIEDTQQFAQCTFPDAPKEEAPAWICDVMPKDLAAGAMGYAKKSSAGMNVMRTAAINQARVQLAAQFQTDVNNMFKQAVQSSVATNETGAIESVMETFESVTKNVVTRRLSNSKLIVSQVSPSGGLYVLVGMDQATFQANLEQVVDAATQESKLWEKFNSEKAAEDLTNALNSLKAM
;
A
#
# COMPACT_ATOMS: atom_id res chain seq x y z
N MET A 1 -6.35 -72.64 -40.27
CA MET A 1 -6.83 -71.28 -40.58
C MET A 1 -5.68 -70.31 -40.37
N LEU A 2 -5.19 -69.70 -41.47
CA LEU A 2 -4.16 -68.66 -41.45
C LEU A 2 -4.69 -67.40 -40.76
N LYS A 3 -3.85 -66.66 -40.02
CA LYS A 3 -3.26 -65.40 -40.51
C LYS A 3 -2.49 -64.60 -39.44
N LYS A 4 -1.36 -64.06 -39.92
CA LYS A 4 -0.74 -62.75 -39.60
C LYS A 4 0.02 -62.65 -38.27
N GLY A 5 1.16 -61.97 -38.17
CA GLY A 5 1.87 -61.08 -39.09
C GLY A 5 2.82 -60.22 -38.25
N LEU A 6 4.05 -59.99 -38.75
CA LEU A 6 5.09 -59.11 -38.20
C LEU A 6 4.56 -57.73 -37.76
N ILE A 7 5.05 -57.20 -36.63
CA ILE A 7 5.29 -55.75 -36.38
C ILE A 7 6.45 -55.63 -35.36
N PHE A 8 7.69 -55.40 -35.81
CA PHE A 8 8.42 -54.12 -35.80
C PHE A 8 8.55 -53.43 -34.43
N ALA A 9 9.78 -53.48 -33.90
CA ALA A 9 10.22 -52.78 -32.70
C ALA A 9 10.49 -51.30 -32.99
N ALA A 10 9.95 -50.41 -32.16
CA ALA A 10 10.36 -49.01 -32.07
C ALA A 10 10.50 -48.66 -30.59
N VAL A 11 11.74 -48.53 -30.13
CA VAL A 11 12.10 -48.03 -28.80
C VAL A 11 12.01 -46.52 -28.84
N ALA A 12 11.01 -45.94 -28.18
CA ALA A 12 10.93 -44.51 -27.93
C ALA A 12 11.41 -44.24 -26.50
N PHE A 13 12.61 -43.68 -26.38
CA PHE A 13 13.09 -43.04 -25.14
C PHE A 13 12.25 -41.79 -24.88
N ALA A 14 11.33 -41.87 -23.91
CA ALA A 14 10.68 -40.68 -23.37
C ALA A 14 11.62 -40.05 -22.34
N LEU A 15 12.33 -39.01 -22.74
CA LEU A 15 13.00 -38.08 -21.83
C LEU A 15 11.91 -37.31 -21.07
N SER A 16 11.64 -37.72 -19.83
CA SER A 16 10.85 -36.92 -18.89
C SER A 16 11.66 -35.71 -18.47
N GLY A 17 11.55 -34.62 -19.23
CA GLY A 17 11.95 -33.30 -18.77
C GLY A 17 10.99 -32.85 -17.67
N CYS A 18 11.44 -32.87 -16.41
CA CYS A 18 10.79 -32.13 -15.33
C CYS A 18 10.90 -30.64 -15.64
N ASN A 19 9.95 -30.11 -16.39
CA ASN A 19 9.73 -28.68 -16.47
C ASN A 19 8.79 -28.32 -15.32
N SER A 20 9.35 -27.92 -14.18
CA SER A 20 8.60 -27.37 -13.06
C SER A 20 8.00 -26.02 -13.48
N THR A 21 6.89 -26.10 -14.21
CA THR A 21 6.03 -24.96 -14.50
C THR A 21 4.95 -24.98 -13.43
N GLN A 22 5.28 -24.44 -12.25
CA GLN A 22 4.22 -24.00 -11.34
C GLN A 22 3.52 -22.85 -12.06
N THR A 23 2.23 -23.01 -12.33
CA THR A 23 1.44 -22.01 -13.02
C THR A 23 0.93 -20.97 -12.01
N ILE A 24 0.61 -19.76 -12.48
CA ILE A 24 -0.06 -18.74 -11.64
C ILE A 24 -1.41 -19.29 -11.11
N GLU A 25 -2.04 -20.22 -11.83
CA GLU A 25 -3.24 -20.92 -11.37
C GLU A 25 -2.99 -21.84 -10.16
N ASP A 26 -1.81 -22.48 -10.04
CA ASP A 26 -1.44 -23.26 -8.85
C ASP A 26 -1.25 -22.38 -7.61
N THR A 27 -0.91 -21.09 -7.79
CA THR A 27 -0.86 -20.09 -6.70
C THR A 27 -2.23 -19.51 -6.34
N GLN A 28 -3.28 -19.83 -7.11
CA GLN A 28 -4.65 -19.32 -6.94
C GLN A 28 -5.65 -20.37 -6.44
N GLN A 29 -5.22 -21.54 -5.97
CA GLN A 29 -6.05 -22.31 -5.05
C GLN A 29 -6.23 -21.47 -3.78
N PHE A 30 -7.29 -20.65 -3.78
CA PHE A 30 -7.65 -19.72 -2.72
C PHE A 30 -7.56 -20.43 -1.38
N ALA A 31 -6.46 -20.22 -0.67
CA ALA A 31 -6.51 -20.30 0.76
C ALA A 31 -7.60 -19.30 1.15
N GLN A 32 -8.70 -19.79 1.72
CA GLN A 32 -9.55 -18.96 2.57
C GLN A 32 -8.60 -18.14 3.44
N CYS A 33 -8.79 -16.82 3.52
CA CYS A 33 -7.90 -15.96 4.30
C CYS A 33 -7.63 -16.62 5.65
N THR A 34 -6.37 -16.85 6.01
CA THR A 34 -5.99 -17.49 7.28
C THR A 34 -5.18 -16.54 8.13
N PHE A 35 -5.18 -16.74 9.44
CA PHE A 35 -4.33 -15.94 10.33
C PHE A 35 -2.84 -16.18 9.99
N PRO A 36 -2.04 -15.14 9.77
CA PRO A 36 -0.61 -15.30 9.49
C PRO A 36 0.16 -16.06 10.60
N ASP A 37 -0.28 -15.97 11.85
CA ASP A 37 0.29 -16.67 13.00
C ASP A 37 -0.39 -18.02 13.33
N ALA A 38 -1.46 -18.37 12.61
CA ALA A 38 -2.18 -19.64 12.69
C ALA A 38 -2.70 -20.03 11.29
N PRO A 39 -1.82 -20.44 10.35
CA PRO A 39 -2.13 -20.54 8.92
C PRO A 39 -3.08 -21.67 8.52
N LYS A 40 -3.63 -22.40 9.50
CA LYS A 40 -4.66 -23.43 9.29
C LYS A 40 -6.05 -22.96 9.69
N GLU A 41 -6.14 -21.75 10.24
CA GLU A 41 -7.34 -21.21 10.86
C GLU A 41 -7.83 -20.03 10.02
N GLU A 42 -9.12 -20.06 9.67
CA GLU A 42 -9.75 -19.00 8.89
C GLU A 42 -9.70 -17.65 9.64
N ALA A 43 -9.37 -16.60 8.91
CA ALA A 43 -9.31 -15.24 9.36
C ALA A 43 -10.32 -14.37 8.59
N PRO A 44 -10.85 -13.32 9.23
CA PRO A 44 -11.57 -12.28 8.53
C PRO A 44 -10.74 -11.66 7.39
N ALA A 45 -11.37 -11.37 6.26
CA ALA A 45 -10.69 -10.91 5.05
C ALA A 45 -9.78 -9.67 5.25
N TRP A 46 -10.13 -8.77 6.18
CA TRP A 46 -9.32 -7.58 6.48
C TRP A 46 -7.94 -7.89 7.08
N ILE A 47 -7.71 -9.10 7.61
CA ILE A 47 -6.39 -9.57 8.05
C ILE A 47 -5.50 -9.91 6.85
N CYS A 48 -6.10 -10.24 5.70
CA CYS A 48 -5.42 -10.49 4.44
C CYS A 48 -5.53 -9.28 3.49
N ASP A 49 -5.50 -8.07 4.04
CA ASP A 49 -5.48 -6.79 3.30
C ASP A 49 -6.72 -6.51 2.44
N VAL A 50 -7.84 -7.20 2.66
CA VAL A 50 -9.13 -6.85 2.05
C VAL A 50 -9.80 -5.73 2.85
N MET A 51 -9.57 -4.49 2.43
CA MET A 51 -10.05 -3.30 3.12
C MET A 51 -11.58 -3.10 3.02
N PRO A 52 -12.25 -2.71 4.12
CA PRO A 52 -13.64 -2.22 4.07
C PRO A 52 -13.81 -1.06 3.09
N LYS A 53 -14.92 -1.04 2.36
CA LYS A 53 -15.20 -0.06 1.28
C LYS A 53 -15.43 1.37 1.77
N ASP A 54 -15.75 1.53 3.05
CA ASP A 54 -16.02 2.82 3.71
C ASP A 54 -14.75 3.49 4.25
N LEU A 55 -13.60 2.81 4.18
CA LEU A 55 -12.30 3.37 4.53
C LEU A 55 -11.59 3.87 3.27
N ALA A 56 -11.11 5.11 3.32
CA ALA A 56 -10.25 5.67 2.28
C ALA A 56 -8.81 5.16 2.42
N ALA A 57 -8.38 4.92 3.66
CA ALA A 57 -7.10 4.29 3.96
C ALA A 57 -7.22 3.47 5.23
N GLY A 58 -6.45 2.40 5.32
CA GLY A 58 -6.29 1.64 6.56
C GLY A 58 -5.08 0.75 6.53
N ALA A 59 -4.70 0.29 7.71
CA ALA A 59 -3.57 -0.60 7.88
C ALA A 59 -3.79 -1.53 9.06
N MET A 60 -3.28 -2.75 8.91
CA MET A 60 -3.29 -3.76 9.95
C MET A 60 -2.11 -3.57 10.90
N GLY A 61 -2.31 -3.84 12.18
CA GLY A 61 -1.23 -4.03 13.15
C GLY A 61 -1.40 -5.34 13.90
N TYR A 62 -0.29 -5.85 14.43
CA TYR A 62 -0.23 -7.13 15.10
C TYR A 62 0.60 -7.05 16.38
N ALA A 63 0.12 -7.69 17.44
CA ALA A 63 0.92 -7.94 18.63
C ALA A 63 0.88 -9.42 18.96
N LYS A 64 2.05 -10.05 19.07
CA LYS A 64 2.17 -11.40 19.59
C LYS A 64 1.57 -11.48 21.00
N LYS A 65 1.03 -12.65 21.35
CA LYS A 65 0.59 -12.98 22.71
C LYS A 65 1.62 -12.54 23.75
N SER A 66 1.18 -11.77 24.73
CA SER A 66 2.03 -11.25 25.80
C SER A 66 1.48 -11.62 27.17
N SER A 67 2.38 -12.02 28.08
CA SER A 67 2.05 -12.22 29.51
C SER A 67 1.72 -10.91 30.23
N ALA A 68 2.12 -9.76 29.65
CA ALA A 68 1.79 -8.43 30.18
C ALA A 68 0.32 -8.04 29.94
N GLY A 69 -0.46 -8.87 29.25
CA GLY A 69 -1.91 -8.75 29.12
C GLY A 69 -2.40 -8.01 27.88
N MET A 70 -3.73 -8.04 27.71
CA MET A 70 -4.41 -7.58 26.49
C MET A 70 -4.23 -6.08 26.22
N ASN A 71 -4.13 -5.24 27.25
CA ASN A 71 -3.93 -3.79 27.07
C ASN A 71 -2.57 -3.47 26.44
N VAL A 72 -1.51 -4.21 26.82
CA VAL A 72 -0.18 -4.03 26.24
C VAL A 72 -0.19 -4.48 24.77
N MET A 73 -0.80 -5.62 24.48
CA MET A 73 -0.97 -6.10 23.10
C MET A 73 -1.76 -5.10 22.25
N ARG A 74 -2.87 -4.56 22.76
CA ARG A 74 -3.73 -3.59 22.05
C ARG A 74 -2.96 -2.32 21.72
N THR A 75 -2.23 -1.76 22.68
CA THR A 75 -1.41 -0.57 22.44
C THR A 75 -0.31 -0.83 21.40
N ALA A 76 0.40 -1.95 21.52
CA ALA A 76 1.45 -2.32 20.57
C ALA A 76 0.89 -2.49 19.14
N ALA A 77 -0.19 -3.25 18.98
CA ALA A 77 -0.82 -3.49 17.68
C ALA A 77 -1.36 -2.20 17.06
N ILE A 78 -2.04 -1.34 17.83
CA ILE A 78 -2.57 -0.05 17.33
C ILE A 78 -1.43 0.86 16.88
N ASN A 79 -0.35 0.95 17.65
CA ASN A 79 0.79 1.78 17.28
C ASN A 79 1.45 1.28 16.00
N GLN A 80 1.65 -0.03 15.87
CA GLN A 80 2.18 -0.61 14.63
C GLN A 80 1.25 -0.35 13.43
N ALA A 81 -0.06 -0.48 13.62
CA ALA A 81 -1.05 -0.20 12.59
C ALA A 81 -1.00 1.27 12.14
N ARG A 82 -0.88 2.21 13.10
CA ARG A 82 -0.76 3.64 12.81
C ARG A 82 0.51 4.01 12.08
N VAL A 83 1.64 3.38 12.41
CA VAL A 83 2.90 3.56 11.67
C VAL A 83 2.75 3.11 10.22
N GLN A 84 2.12 1.96 9.98
CA GLN A 84 1.87 1.46 8.63
C GLN A 84 0.88 2.35 7.87
N LEU A 85 -0.20 2.78 8.53
CA LEU A 85 -1.16 3.70 7.93
C LEU A 85 -0.50 5.03 7.54
N ALA A 86 0.40 5.55 8.37
CA ALA A 86 1.17 6.76 8.08
C ALA A 86 2.10 6.57 6.87
N ALA A 87 2.79 5.44 6.80
CA ALA A 87 3.65 5.12 5.67
C ALA A 87 2.84 4.99 4.36
N GLN A 88 1.70 4.29 4.41
CA GLN A 88 0.82 4.14 3.25
C GLN A 88 0.28 5.49 2.79
N PHE A 89 -0.23 6.30 3.71
CA PHE A 89 -0.70 7.65 3.40
C PHE A 89 0.40 8.51 2.76
N GLN A 90 1.63 8.48 3.30
CA GLN A 90 2.75 9.19 2.69
C GLN A 90 3.01 8.73 1.25
N THR A 91 3.02 7.41 1.00
CA THR A 91 3.20 6.85 -0.34
C THR A 91 2.08 7.27 -1.29
N ASP A 92 0.83 7.21 -0.84
CA ASP A 92 -0.34 7.56 -1.65
C ASP A 92 -0.31 9.04 -2.04
N VAL A 93 -0.08 9.94 -1.08
CA VAL A 93 -0.03 11.39 -1.32
C VAL A 93 1.13 11.77 -2.25
N ASN A 94 2.31 11.17 -2.08
CA ASN A 94 3.43 11.40 -2.99
C ASN A 94 3.13 10.92 -4.42
N ASN A 95 2.45 9.77 -4.56
CA ASN A 95 2.03 9.25 -5.86
C ASN A 95 0.95 10.13 -6.51
N MET A 96 -0.02 10.62 -5.73
CA MET A 96 -1.04 11.55 -6.22
C MET A 96 -0.42 12.86 -6.69
N PHE A 97 0.53 13.41 -5.92
CA PHE A 97 1.27 14.61 -6.34
C PHE A 97 2.06 14.37 -7.62
N LYS A 98 2.77 13.24 -7.72
CA LYS A 98 3.47 12.83 -8.95
C LYS A 98 2.54 12.82 -10.16
N GLN A 99 1.35 12.23 -10.01
CA GLN A 99 0.34 12.21 -11.08
C GLN A 99 -0.12 13.62 -11.44
N ALA A 100 -0.39 14.46 -10.43
CA ALA A 100 -0.82 15.85 -10.62
C ALA A 100 0.23 16.72 -11.33
N VAL A 101 1.52 16.52 -11.03
CA VAL A 101 2.62 17.19 -11.73
C VAL A 101 2.71 16.68 -13.17
N GLN A 102 2.65 15.37 -13.39
CA GLN A 102 2.68 14.78 -14.74
C GLN A 102 1.51 15.24 -15.62
N SER A 103 0.33 15.50 -15.04
CA SER A 103 -0.82 16.02 -15.77
C SER A 103 -0.76 17.53 -16.02
N SER A 104 -0.02 18.28 -15.19
CA SER A 104 0.03 19.75 -15.25
C SER A 104 1.22 20.29 -16.07
N VAL A 105 2.32 19.54 -16.13
CA VAL A 105 3.55 20.00 -16.78
C VAL A 105 3.56 19.64 -18.26
N ALA A 106 3.54 20.66 -19.12
CA ALA A 106 3.68 20.53 -20.58
C ALA A 106 5.15 20.63 -21.06
N THR A 107 6.13 20.74 -20.16
CA THR A 107 7.52 21.12 -20.50
C THR A 107 8.53 19.98 -20.29
N ASN A 108 9.58 19.97 -21.12
CA ASN A 108 10.68 19.00 -21.12
C ASN A 108 11.73 19.22 -20.00
N GLU A 109 11.40 19.94 -18.92
CA GLU A 109 12.34 20.35 -17.87
C GLU A 109 12.42 19.34 -16.71
N THR A 110 12.93 18.14 -17.00
CA THR A 110 12.95 16.99 -16.07
C THR A 110 13.70 17.22 -14.76
N GLY A 111 14.78 18.01 -14.74
CA GLY A 111 15.60 18.22 -13.54
C GLY A 111 14.97 19.12 -12.46
N ALA A 112 14.14 20.10 -12.85
CA ALA A 112 13.41 20.93 -11.89
C ALA A 112 12.31 20.13 -11.18
N ILE A 113 11.67 19.21 -11.92
CA ILE A 113 10.61 18.33 -11.41
C ILE A 113 11.15 17.40 -10.32
N GLU A 114 12.32 16.79 -10.50
CA GLU A 114 12.90 15.88 -9.50
C GLU A 114 13.13 16.58 -8.15
N SER A 115 13.67 17.81 -8.16
CA SER A 115 13.90 18.59 -6.93
C SER A 115 12.59 19.03 -6.25
N VAL A 116 11.56 19.34 -7.04
CA VAL A 116 10.20 19.65 -6.54
C VAL A 116 9.59 18.42 -5.88
N MET A 117 9.72 17.25 -6.50
CA MET A 117 9.25 15.98 -5.93
C MET A 117 9.97 15.67 -4.61
N GLU A 118 11.29 15.76 -4.54
CA GLU A 118 12.05 15.53 -3.30
C GLU A 118 11.62 16.47 -2.16
N THR A 119 11.41 17.75 -2.49
CA THR A 119 10.97 18.74 -1.50
C THR A 119 9.55 18.43 -1.02
N PHE A 120 8.65 18.06 -1.93
CA PHE A 120 7.28 17.66 -1.56
C PHE A 120 7.26 16.39 -0.70
N GLU A 121 8.09 15.39 -1.01
CA GLU A 121 8.25 14.18 -0.20
C GLU A 121 8.71 14.52 1.22
N SER A 122 9.66 15.46 1.36
CA SER A 122 10.14 15.95 2.67
C SER A 122 9.04 16.65 3.46
N VAL A 123 8.25 17.52 2.81
CA VAL A 123 7.09 18.19 3.45
C VAL A 123 6.07 17.16 3.91
N THR A 124 5.70 16.24 3.03
CA THR A 124 4.73 15.17 3.32
C THR A 124 5.19 14.36 4.53
N LYS A 125 6.46 13.91 4.56
CA LYS A 125 7.03 13.19 5.70
C LYS A 125 6.96 13.99 7.01
N ASN A 126 7.27 15.28 6.96
CA ASN A 126 7.21 16.16 8.14
C ASN A 126 5.79 16.33 8.67
N VAL A 127 4.82 16.54 7.79
CA VAL A 127 3.40 16.64 8.16
C VAL A 127 2.92 15.32 8.73
N VAL A 128 3.16 14.20 8.05
CA VAL A 128 2.73 12.88 8.49
C VAL A 128 3.32 12.52 9.86
N THR A 129 4.61 12.75 10.09
CA THR A 129 5.29 12.41 11.35
C THR A 129 4.80 13.25 12.54
N ARG A 130 4.32 14.48 12.30
CA ARG A 130 3.98 15.44 13.37
C ARG A 130 2.49 15.70 13.53
N ARG A 131 1.70 15.49 12.48
CA ARG A 131 0.32 15.99 12.35
C ARG A 131 -0.68 14.96 11.85
N LEU A 132 -0.25 13.78 11.38
CA LEU A 132 -1.19 12.75 10.97
C LEU A 132 -2.09 12.39 12.14
N SER A 133 -3.38 12.66 11.98
CA SER A 133 -4.33 12.64 13.08
C SER A 133 -5.63 11.95 12.69
N ASN A 134 -6.43 11.64 13.71
CA ASN A 134 -7.79 11.10 13.57
C ASN A 134 -7.90 9.70 12.95
N SER A 135 -6.83 8.89 12.96
CA SER A 135 -6.95 7.44 12.70
C SER A 135 -7.72 6.74 13.83
N LYS A 136 -8.73 5.97 13.45
CA LYS A 136 -9.62 5.24 14.37
C LYS A 136 -9.26 3.76 14.37
N LEU A 137 -9.37 3.12 15.54
CA LEU A 137 -9.42 1.66 15.60
C LEU A 137 -10.79 1.22 15.08
N ILE A 138 -10.79 0.40 14.03
CA ILE A 138 -12.00 -0.07 13.36
C ILE A 138 -12.44 -1.40 13.94
N VAL A 139 -11.52 -2.37 14.00
CA VAL A 139 -11.79 -3.71 14.51
C VAL A 139 -10.54 -4.31 15.13
N SER A 140 -10.72 -5.24 16.05
CA SER A 140 -9.65 -6.05 16.63
C SER A 140 -10.07 -7.50 16.73
N GLN A 141 -9.16 -8.43 16.44
CA GLN A 141 -9.39 -9.87 16.49
C GLN A 141 -8.22 -10.58 17.14
N VAL A 142 -8.50 -11.48 18.09
CA VAL A 142 -7.49 -12.36 18.66
C VAL A 142 -7.40 -13.62 17.79
N SER A 143 -6.19 -14.01 17.42
CA SER A 143 -5.94 -15.24 16.68
C SER A 143 -5.98 -16.46 17.61
N PRO A 144 -6.12 -17.68 17.07
CA PRO A 144 -6.02 -18.91 17.86
C PRO A 144 -4.66 -19.08 18.56
N SER A 145 -3.59 -18.47 18.04
CA SER A 145 -2.27 -18.42 18.69
C SER A 145 -2.24 -17.51 19.93
N GLY A 146 -3.25 -16.64 20.07
CA GLY A 146 -3.39 -15.63 21.11
C GLY A 146 -2.73 -14.30 20.78
N GLY A 147 -2.27 -14.11 19.54
CA GLY A 147 -1.87 -12.80 19.02
C GLY A 147 -3.09 -11.90 18.78
N LEU A 148 -2.88 -10.59 18.77
CA LEU A 148 -3.94 -9.60 18.54
C LEU A 148 -3.67 -8.87 17.23
N TYR A 149 -4.61 -9.00 16.31
CA TYR A 149 -4.71 -8.23 15.08
C TYR A 149 -5.63 -7.04 15.30
N VAL A 150 -5.27 -5.90 14.73
CA VAL A 150 -6.11 -4.69 14.72
C VAL A 150 -6.11 -4.09 13.33
N LEU A 151 -7.23 -3.48 12.96
CA LEU A 151 -7.33 -2.61 11.79
C LEU A 151 -7.53 -1.18 12.28
N VAL A 152 -6.64 -0.27 11.87
CA VAL A 152 -6.87 1.16 12.00
C VAL A 152 -7.18 1.76 10.64
N GLY A 153 -8.02 2.79 10.61
CA GLY A 153 -8.46 3.38 9.36
C GLY A 153 -8.80 4.85 9.46
N MET A 154 -8.92 5.47 8.29
CA MET A 154 -9.42 6.80 8.04
C MET A 154 -10.58 6.72 7.05
N ASP A 155 -11.68 7.39 7.37
CA ASP A 155 -12.76 7.66 6.42
C ASP A 155 -12.30 8.71 5.39
N GLN A 156 -13.06 8.88 4.31
CA GLN A 156 -12.71 9.84 3.24
C GLN A 156 -12.50 11.26 3.77
N ALA A 157 -13.39 11.74 4.66
CA ALA A 157 -13.28 13.08 5.23
C ALA A 157 -11.98 13.26 6.02
N THR A 158 -11.59 12.25 6.81
CA THR A 158 -10.34 12.26 7.56
C THR A 158 -9.12 12.21 6.64
N PHE A 159 -9.17 11.38 5.59
CA PHE A 159 -8.11 11.32 4.59
C PHE A 159 -7.92 12.69 3.93
N GLN A 160 -9.01 13.32 3.48
CA GLN A 160 -8.96 14.64 2.84
C GLN A 160 -8.44 15.73 3.79
N ALA A 161 -8.88 15.75 5.04
CA ALA A 161 -8.38 16.71 6.02
C ALA A 161 -6.86 16.57 6.28
N ASN A 162 -6.31 15.35 6.23
CA ASN A 162 -4.86 15.15 6.33
C ASN A 162 -4.14 15.52 5.02
N LEU A 163 -4.76 15.28 3.86
CA LEU A 163 -4.22 15.70 2.56
C LEU A 163 -4.12 17.22 2.46
N GLU A 164 -5.18 17.94 2.86
CA GLU A 164 -5.19 19.40 2.90
C GLU A 164 -4.06 19.96 3.75
N GLN A 165 -3.77 19.35 4.92
CA GLN A 165 -2.63 19.75 5.75
C GLN A 165 -1.28 19.59 5.05
N VAL A 166 -1.11 18.54 4.24
CA VAL A 166 0.10 18.34 3.43
C VAL A 166 0.19 19.42 2.36
N VAL A 167 -0.89 19.67 1.63
CA VAL A 167 -0.89 20.68 0.56
C VAL A 167 -0.67 22.09 1.11
N ASP A 168 -1.29 22.43 2.24
CA ASP A 168 -1.11 23.73 2.87
C ASP A 168 0.33 23.93 3.35
N ALA A 169 0.94 22.89 3.94
CA ALA A 169 2.35 22.93 4.31
C ALA A 169 3.27 23.05 3.08
N ALA A 170 2.95 22.34 1.99
CA ALA A 170 3.71 22.42 0.74
C ALA A 170 3.61 23.80 0.10
N THR A 171 2.42 24.40 0.11
CA THR A 171 2.20 25.76 -0.40
C THR A 171 3.05 26.79 0.33
N GLN A 172 3.28 26.59 1.64
CA GLN A 172 4.08 27.48 2.49
C GLN A 172 5.60 27.20 2.43
N GLU A 173 6.05 26.10 1.82
CA GLU A 173 7.47 25.73 1.77
C GLU A 173 8.19 26.50 0.64
N SER A 174 8.98 27.50 1.01
CA SER A 174 9.67 28.37 0.03
C SER A 174 10.56 27.59 -0.95
N LYS A 175 11.18 26.49 -0.50
CA LYS A 175 12.05 25.66 -1.34
C LYS A 175 11.33 25.00 -2.51
N LEU A 176 10.02 24.75 -2.39
CA LEU A 176 9.23 24.26 -3.52
C LEU A 176 9.17 25.30 -4.64
N TRP A 177 9.16 26.58 -4.29
CA TRP A 177 9.02 27.70 -5.22
C TRP A 177 10.36 28.23 -5.76
N GLU A 178 11.43 28.13 -4.98
CA GLU A 178 12.79 28.59 -5.33
C GLU A 178 13.34 27.97 -6.62
N LYS A 179 12.78 26.85 -7.08
CA LYS A 179 13.21 26.15 -8.30
C LYS A 179 12.58 26.70 -9.57
N PHE A 180 11.54 27.51 -9.48
CA PHE A 180 10.86 28.06 -10.64
C PHE A 180 11.47 29.40 -11.05
N ASN A 181 12.28 29.35 -12.11
CA ASN A 181 12.79 30.54 -12.77
C ASN A 181 11.81 31.10 -13.82
N SER A 182 10.63 30.49 -13.98
CA SER A 182 9.60 30.89 -14.94
C SER A 182 8.22 30.92 -14.29
N GLU A 183 7.39 31.91 -14.70
CA GLU A 183 6.00 32.03 -14.26
C GLU A 183 5.18 30.76 -14.59
N LYS A 184 5.47 30.13 -15.74
CA LYS A 184 4.80 28.90 -16.18
C LYS A 184 5.01 27.75 -15.19
N ALA A 185 6.22 27.56 -14.70
CA ALA A 185 6.52 26.43 -13.83
C ALA A 185 5.93 26.62 -12.41
N ALA A 186 5.86 27.87 -11.93
CA ALA A 186 5.12 28.21 -10.71
C ALA A 186 3.60 28.01 -10.87
N GLU A 187 3.05 28.33 -12.04
CA GLU A 187 1.65 28.05 -12.39
C GLU A 187 1.37 26.54 -12.42
N ASP A 188 2.26 25.74 -13.03
CA ASP A 188 2.12 24.28 -13.11
C ASP A 188 2.15 23.62 -11.73
N LEU A 189 3.02 24.09 -10.82
CA LEU A 189 3.01 23.60 -9.43
C LEU A 189 1.70 23.98 -8.72
N THR A 190 1.24 25.22 -8.90
CA THR A 190 -0.04 25.67 -8.31
C THR A 190 -1.19 24.79 -8.79
N ASN A 191 -1.23 24.49 -10.09
CA ASN A 191 -2.22 23.61 -10.69
C ASN A 191 -2.11 22.17 -10.16
N ALA A 192 -0.90 21.65 -9.97
CA ALA A 192 -0.70 20.32 -9.39
C ALA A 192 -1.19 20.24 -7.94
N LEU A 193 -0.87 21.23 -7.10
CA LEU A 193 -1.33 21.30 -5.71
C LEU A 193 -2.85 21.45 -5.61
N ASN A 194 -3.46 22.25 -6.49
CA ASN A 194 -4.92 22.39 -6.56
C ASN A 194 -5.60 21.10 -7.05
N SER A 195 -5.03 20.44 -8.06
CA SER A 195 -5.53 19.15 -8.55
C SER A 195 -5.46 18.10 -7.45
N LEU A 196 -4.39 18.09 -6.66
CA LEU A 196 -4.23 17.18 -5.52
C LEU A 196 -5.33 17.38 -4.46
N LYS A 197 -5.71 18.62 -4.14
CA LYS A 197 -6.84 18.91 -3.21
C LYS A 197 -8.19 18.43 -3.72
N ALA A 198 -8.35 18.28 -5.02
CA ALA A 198 -9.61 17.91 -5.66
C ALA A 198 -9.77 16.40 -5.88
N MET A 199 -8.74 15.60 -5.58
CA MET A 199 -8.76 14.14 -5.69
C MET A 199 -9.50 13.46 -4.54
#